data_AF-A0A7X0ABE7-F1
#
_entry.id   AF-A0A7X0ABE7-F1
#
_cell.length_a   1.000
_cell.length_b   1.000
_cell.length_c   1.000
_cell.angle_alpha   90.00
_cell.angle_beta   90.00
_cell.angle_gamma   90.00
#
_symmetry.space_group_name_H-M   'P 1'
#
loop_
_entity.id
_entity.type
_entity.pdbx_description
1 polymer ?
#
loop_
_entity_poly.entity_id
_entity_poly.type
_entity_poly.pdbx_seq_one_letter_code
_entity_poly.pdbx_strand_id
1 'polypeptide(L)'
;MARWFGNWSGDTRKAVEAFVDAADEVHQMPILVTYNIPDRDCGGDSAGGAASASSYRDWINALSRGIGGKKAIVVIEPDSLAQLGCFKTDERRNTRLDLLHYAVSQLRHNAPAADIYLDAGNAHWIAADVMAQRLHAADISDAKGFSLNVSNFYNTDRSLAYANAVNVELGKLFGYRKSVIIDTSRNGNGSIGQWCNPAGSKIGIRTGYVSNDVLLAWIKAPGNSDGACGIAPTIRAGVFSPELANRLIDGR
;
A
#
# COMPACT_ATOMS: atom_id res chain seq x y z
N MET A 1 -9.55 -9.56 1.25
CA MET A 1 -8.22 -9.01 1.61
C MET A 1 -7.41 -8.85 0.33
N ALA A 2 -6.42 -7.96 0.34
CA ALA A 2 -5.63 -7.69 -0.86
C ALA A 2 -4.63 -8.81 -1.21
N ARG A 3 -4.25 -8.89 -2.48
CA ARG A 3 -3.16 -9.75 -2.97
C ARG A 3 -1.95 -8.90 -3.35
N TRP A 4 -0.79 -9.29 -2.85
CA TRP A 4 0.47 -8.58 -3.06
C TRP A 4 1.24 -9.15 -4.24
N PHE A 5 1.71 -8.27 -5.11
CA PHE A 5 2.50 -8.62 -6.27
C PHE A 5 3.88 -7.95 -6.20
N GLY A 6 4.91 -8.74 -6.43
CA GLY A 6 6.29 -8.27 -6.63
C GLY A 6 7.11 -9.24 -7.47
N ASN A 7 8.43 -9.16 -7.38
CA ASN A 7 9.36 -10.01 -8.15
C ASN A 7 9.18 -11.53 -7.91
N TRP A 8 8.53 -11.94 -6.82
CA TRP A 8 8.18 -13.34 -6.53
C TRP A 8 6.94 -13.85 -7.29
N SER A 9 6.28 -13.02 -8.10
CA SER A 9 4.98 -13.38 -8.72
C SER A 9 5.10 -14.20 -10.01
N GLY A 10 6.32 -14.55 -10.45
CA GLY A 10 6.55 -15.23 -11.72
C GLY A 10 6.15 -14.37 -12.93
N ASP A 11 5.43 -14.95 -13.90
CA ASP A 11 4.82 -14.20 -15.00
C ASP A 11 3.74 -13.24 -14.44
N THR A 12 4.14 -12.00 -14.23
CA THR A 12 3.33 -11.00 -13.53
C THR A 12 2.03 -10.71 -14.27
N ARG A 13 2.05 -10.65 -15.60
CA ARG A 13 0.83 -10.39 -16.38
C ARG A 13 -0.19 -11.50 -16.13
N LYS A 14 0.21 -12.77 -16.31
CA LYS A 14 -0.69 -13.91 -16.13
C LYS A 14 -1.16 -14.06 -14.69
N ALA A 15 -0.29 -13.82 -13.72
CA ALA A 15 -0.65 -13.91 -12.31
C ALA A 15 -1.70 -12.86 -11.90
N VAL A 16 -1.60 -11.65 -12.46
CA VAL A 16 -2.56 -10.57 -12.23
C VAL A 16 -3.87 -10.83 -12.97
N GLU A 17 -3.80 -11.21 -14.25
CA GLU A 17 -4.96 -11.57 -15.07
C GLU A 17 -5.78 -12.68 -14.39
N ALA A 18 -5.16 -13.77 -13.99
CA ALA A 18 -5.84 -14.86 -13.28
C ALA A 18 -6.51 -14.43 -11.97
N PHE A 19 -5.91 -13.49 -11.23
CA PHE A 19 -6.49 -13.00 -9.98
C PHE A 19 -7.69 -12.09 -10.21
N VAL A 20 -7.59 -11.19 -11.19
CA VAL A 20 -8.67 -10.25 -11.53
C VAL A 20 -9.83 -11.01 -12.19
N ASP A 21 -9.55 -11.98 -13.05
CA ASP A 21 -10.57 -12.83 -13.70
C ASP A 21 -11.36 -13.63 -12.66
N ALA A 22 -10.67 -14.29 -11.74
CA ALA A 22 -11.32 -15.05 -10.68
C ALA A 22 -12.22 -14.18 -9.79
N ALA A 23 -11.87 -12.91 -9.57
CA ALA A 23 -12.71 -11.97 -8.82
C ALA A 23 -13.93 -11.51 -9.63
N ASP A 24 -13.75 -11.24 -10.92
CA ASP A 24 -14.82 -10.84 -11.84
C ASP A 24 -15.88 -11.94 -12.01
N GLU A 25 -15.44 -13.20 -12.12
CA GLU A 25 -16.30 -14.40 -12.19
C GLU A 25 -17.25 -14.54 -10.99
N VAL A 26 -16.85 -14.05 -9.82
CA VAL A 26 -17.66 -14.06 -8.59
C VAL A 26 -18.18 -12.67 -8.21
N HIS A 27 -18.10 -11.71 -9.13
CA HIS A 27 -18.58 -10.33 -8.98
C HIS A 27 -18.02 -9.61 -7.74
N GLN A 28 -16.75 -9.85 -7.42
CA GLN A 28 -16.03 -9.18 -6.35
C GLN A 28 -15.00 -8.20 -6.88
N MET A 29 -14.75 -7.13 -6.14
CA MET A 29 -13.70 -6.16 -6.46
C MET A 29 -12.34 -6.69 -5.98
N PRO A 30 -11.39 -7.02 -6.87
CA PRO A 30 -10.06 -7.43 -6.46
C PRO A 30 -9.28 -6.22 -5.91
N ILE A 31 -8.55 -6.42 -4.81
CA ILE A 31 -7.60 -5.44 -4.27
C ILE A 31 -6.18 -5.97 -4.49
N LEU A 32 -5.38 -5.23 -5.24
CA LEU A 32 -4.00 -5.56 -5.58
C LEU A 32 -3.06 -4.59 -4.87
N VAL A 33 -1.92 -5.08 -4.42
CA VAL A 33 -0.82 -4.26 -3.91
C VAL A 33 0.38 -4.42 -4.83
N THR A 34 0.86 -3.32 -5.40
CA THR A 34 2.16 -3.31 -6.08
C THR A 34 3.24 -3.15 -5.01
N TYR A 35 4.20 -4.06 -4.97
CA TYR A 35 5.26 -4.00 -3.97
C TYR A 35 6.57 -4.49 -4.60
N ASN A 36 7.02 -3.82 -5.66
CA ASN A 36 8.21 -4.22 -6.41
C ASN A 36 9.19 -3.07 -6.72
N ILE A 37 9.01 -1.91 -6.12
CA ILE A 37 9.90 -0.76 -6.34
C ILE A 37 11.36 -1.11 -6.02
N PRO A 38 12.36 -0.72 -6.84
CA PRO A 38 13.78 -0.95 -6.53
C PRO A 38 14.20 -0.26 -5.23
N ASP A 39 15.19 -0.82 -4.53
CA ASP A 39 15.61 -0.37 -3.18
C ASP A 39 14.45 -0.36 -2.18
N ARG A 40 13.56 -1.35 -2.27
CA ARG A 40 12.39 -1.46 -1.38
C ARG A 40 12.84 -1.56 0.06
N ASP A 41 12.06 -0.93 0.94
CA ASP A 41 12.28 -0.92 2.39
C ASP A 41 13.64 -0.34 2.81
N CYS A 42 14.33 0.36 1.91
CA CYS A 42 15.67 0.91 2.12
C CYS A 42 16.67 -0.10 2.72
N GLY A 43 16.49 -1.40 2.43
CA GLY A 43 17.31 -2.50 2.97
C GLY A 43 16.83 -3.10 4.29
N GLY A 44 15.62 -2.78 4.77
CA GLY A 44 15.00 -3.36 5.97
C GLY A 44 14.50 -4.81 5.83
N ASP A 45 13.65 -5.25 6.76
CA ASP A 45 13.17 -6.64 6.84
C ASP A 45 12.40 -7.10 5.58
N SER A 46 11.79 -6.15 4.86
CA SER A 46 11.08 -6.39 3.60
C SER A 46 11.88 -5.94 2.37
N ALA A 47 13.20 -5.84 2.48
CA ALA A 47 14.09 -5.47 1.39
C ALA A 47 13.88 -6.31 0.12
N GLY A 48 14.15 -5.70 -1.03
CA GLY A 48 14.02 -6.34 -2.33
C GLY A 48 13.51 -5.37 -3.39
N GLY A 49 12.58 -5.86 -4.21
CA GLY A 49 12.05 -5.13 -5.36
C GLY A 49 12.71 -5.55 -6.67
N ALA A 50 12.38 -4.81 -7.73
CA ALA A 50 12.95 -5.00 -9.05
C ALA A 50 14.45 -4.65 -9.05
N ALA A 51 15.22 -5.36 -9.88
CA ALA A 51 16.67 -5.20 -9.95
C ALA A 51 17.12 -3.82 -10.46
N SER A 52 16.25 -3.11 -11.18
CA SER A 52 16.54 -1.81 -11.76
C SER A 52 15.26 -1.01 -12.03
N ALA A 53 15.41 0.28 -12.32
CA ALA A 53 14.34 1.14 -12.81
C ALA A 53 13.68 0.57 -14.09
N SER A 54 14.47 0.08 -15.05
CA SER A 54 13.93 -0.55 -16.27
C SER A 54 13.12 -1.80 -15.96
N SER A 55 13.62 -2.69 -15.10
CA SER A 55 12.91 -3.91 -14.69
C SER A 55 11.59 -3.59 -14.00
N TYR A 56 11.54 -2.51 -13.20
CA TYR A 56 10.31 -2.04 -12.59
C TYR A 56 9.31 -1.54 -13.63
N ARG A 57 9.76 -0.77 -14.63
CA ARG A 57 8.91 -0.28 -15.72
C ARG A 57 8.31 -1.44 -16.53
N ASP A 58 9.12 -2.45 -16.85
CA ASP A 58 8.62 -3.66 -17.53
C ASP A 58 7.60 -4.42 -16.69
N TRP A 59 7.88 -4.54 -15.39
CA TRP A 59 7.00 -5.22 -14.44
C TRP A 59 5.65 -4.50 -14.28
N ILE A 60 5.63 -3.17 -14.12
CA ILE A 60 4.38 -2.41 -13.97
C ILE A 60 3.58 -2.37 -15.28
N ASN A 61 4.26 -2.41 -16.44
CA ASN A 61 3.62 -2.59 -17.74
C ASN A 61 2.93 -3.96 -17.83
N ALA A 62 3.58 -5.03 -17.36
CA ALA A 62 2.99 -6.36 -17.32
C ALA A 62 1.78 -6.42 -16.36
N LEU A 63 1.92 -5.85 -15.16
CA LEU A 63 0.86 -5.80 -14.14
C LEU A 63 -0.36 -5.03 -14.65
N SER A 64 -0.16 -3.81 -15.17
CA SER A 64 -1.26 -2.96 -15.65
C SER A 64 -2.01 -3.58 -16.83
N ARG A 65 -1.30 -4.27 -17.75
CA ARG A 65 -1.94 -5.07 -18.81
C ARG A 65 -2.66 -6.33 -18.32
N GLY A 66 -2.21 -6.92 -17.21
CA GLY A 66 -2.90 -8.05 -16.58
C GLY A 66 -4.24 -7.64 -15.96
N ILE A 67 -4.35 -6.41 -15.44
CA ILE A 67 -5.63 -5.85 -15.01
C ILE A 67 -6.52 -5.55 -16.22
N GLY A 68 -5.96 -4.88 -17.23
CA GLY A 68 -6.68 -4.51 -18.44
C GLY A 68 -7.92 -3.65 -18.14
N GLY A 69 -8.97 -3.77 -18.95
CA GLY A 69 -10.19 -2.97 -18.80
C GLY A 69 -11.10 -3.33 -17.61
N LYS A 70 -10.69 -4.23 -16.72
CA LYS A 70 -11.53 -4.72 -15.61
C LYS A 70 -11.47 -3.79 -14.39
N LYS A 71 -12.49 -3.86 -13.55
CA LYS A 71 -12.52 -3.12 -12.28
C LYS A 71 -11.55 -3.75 -11.29
N ALA A 72 -10.75 -2.92 -10.64
CA ALA A 72 -9.83 -3.34 -9.60
C ALA A 72 -9.50 -2.15 -8.68
N ILE A 73 -9.03 -2.44 -7.47
CA ILE A 73 -8.38 -1.46 -6.60
C ILE A 73 -6.89 -1.76 -6.57
N VAL A 74 -6.05 -0.76 -6.79
CA VAL A 74 -4.59 -0.91 -6.80
C VAL A 74 -3.96 0.02 -5.78
N VAL A 75 -3.30 -0.56 -4.78
CA VAL A 75 -2.47 0.16 -3.80
C VAL A 75 -1.03 0.12 -4.29
N ILE A 76 -0.46 1.29 -4.59
CA ILE A 76 0.87 1.42 -5.19
C ILE A 76 1.93 1.58 -4.12
N GLU A 77 2.86 0.63 -4.11
CA GLU A 77 4.15 0.66 -3.41
C GLU A 77 4.08 1.19 -1.97
N PRO A 78 3.51 0.38 -1.04
CA PRO A 78 3.55 0.67 0.39
C PRO A 78 4.92 1.18 0.88
N ASP A 79 4.89 2.19 1.75
CA ASP A 79 6.03 2.87 2.37
C ASP A 79 6.90 3.71 1.43
N SER A 80 6.74 3.59 0.12
CA SER A 80 7.64 4.17 -0.88
C SER A 80 7.79 5.69 -0.77
N LEU A 81 6.68 6.43 -0.65
CA LEU A 81 6.71 7.87 -0.43
C LEU A 81 7.16 8.24 0.98
N ALA A 82 6.79 7.46 2.00
CA ALA A 82 7.17 7.73 3.38
C ALA A 82 8.69 7.58 3.58
N GLN A 83 9.29 6.59 2.94
CA GLN A 83 10.71 6.26 2.99
C GLN A 83 11.61 7.11 2.10
N LEU A 84 11.09 8.09 1.35
CA LEU A 84 11.93 8.96 0.51
C LEU A 84 13.12 9.61 1.25
N GLY A 85 12.99 9.83 2.56
CA GLY A 85 14.08 10.35 3.40
C GLY A 85 15.27 9.40 3.57
N CYS A 86 15.16 8.12 3.21
CA CYS A 86 16.27 7.18 3.28
C CYS A 86 17.31 7.38 2.16
N PHE A 87 16.92 8.06 1.08
CA PHE A 87 17.81 8.38 -0.02
C PHE A 87 18.60 9.66 0.29
N LYS A 88 19.93 9.56 0.29
CA LYS A 88 20.84 10.67 0.62
C LYS A 88 21.02 11.69 -0.50
N THR A 89 20.61 11.37 -1.73
CA THR A 89 20.80 12.24 -2.91
C THR A 89 19.45 12.56 -3.55
N ASP A 90 19.34 13.77 -4.11
CA ASP A 90 18.17 14.19 -4.89
C ASP A 90 17.93 13.30 -6.08
N GLU A 91 18.99 12.85 -6.75
CA GLU A 91 18.89 11.93 -7.88
C GLU A 91 18.14 10.63 -7.53
N ARG A 92 18.43 10.02 -6.38
CA ARG A 92 17.74 8.79 -5.95
C ARG A 92 16.31 9.06 -5.51
N ARG A 93 16.05 10.20 -4.86
CA ARG A 93 14.70 10.64 -4.52
C ARG A 93 13.85 10.88 -5.76
N ASN A 94 14.38 11.58 -6.75
CA ASN A 94 13.73 11.87 -8.02
C ASN A 94 13.50 10.58 -8.81
N THR A 95 14.49 9.69 -8.87
CA THR A 95 14.32 8.36 -9.50
C THR A 95 13.15 7.60 -8.87
N ARG A 96 13.00 7.65 -7.54
CA ARG A 96 11.87 7.00 -6.86
C ARG A 96 10.53 7.64 -7.25
N LEU A 97 10.45 8.97 -7.28
CA LEU A 97 9.26 9.70 -7.69
C LEU A 97 8.90 9.41 -9.16
N ASP A 98 9.88 9.40 -10.06
CA ASP A 98 9.70 9.10 -11.49
C ASP A 98 9.12 7.70 -11.74
N LEU A 99 9.50 6.72 -10.91
CA LEU A 99 8.96 5.37 -10.99
C LEU A 99 7.52 5.29 -10.47
N LEU A 100 7.17 6.05 -9.44
CA LEU A 100 5.79 6.13 -8.94
C LEU A 100 4.88 6.85 -9.94
N HIS A 101 5.34 7.99 -10.48
CA HIS A 101 4.68 8.69 -11.58
C HIS A 101 4.43 7.74 -12.76
N TYR A 102 5.45 6.98 -13.18
CA TYR A 102 5.30 6.02 -14.26
C TYR A 102 4.28 4.93 -13.93
N ALA A 103 4.25 4.43 -12.70
CA ALA A 103 3.26 3.44 -12.29
C ALA A 103 1.83 3.96 -12.39
N VAL A 104 1.58 5.18 -11.90
CA VAL A 104 0.27 5.86 -12.03
C VAL A 104 -0.11 5.99 -13.51
N SER A 105 0.81 6.50 -14.34
CA SER A 105 0.59 6.70 -15.78
C SER A 105 0.22 5.39 -16.50
N GLN A 106 0.99 4.31 -16.27
CA GLN A 106 0.75 3.03 -16.93
C GLN A 106 -0.52 2.33 -16.44
N LEU A 107 -0.83 2.41 -15.15
CA LEU A 107 -2.09 1.88 -14.63
C LEU A 107 -3.29 2.67 -15.19
N ARG A 108 -3.20 3.99 -15.32
CA ARG A 108 -4.25 4.78 -15.97
C ARG A 108 -4.44 4.44 -17.44
N HIS A 109 -3.35 4.23 -18.16
CA HIS A 109 -3.40 3.91 -19.57
C HIS A 109 -3.96 2.51 -19.84
N ASN A 110 -3.40 1.49 -19.19
CA ASN A 110 -3.73 0.09 -19.47
C ASN A 110 -4.89 -0.45 -18.63
N ALA A 111 -5.21 0.19 -17.49
CA ALA A 111 -6.27 -0.22 -16.56
C ALA A 111 -7.20 0.95 -16.19
N PRO A 112 -7.91 1.55 -17.16
CA PRO A 112 -8.70 2.76 -16.95
C PRO A 112 -9.89 2.60 -15.99
N ALA A 113 -10.36 1.37 -15.76
CA ALA A 113 -11.43 1.06 -14.82
C ALA A 113 -10.94 0.77 -13.38
N ALA A 114 -9.62 0.81 -13.14
CA ALA A 114 -9.05 0.59 -11.82
C ALA A 114 -9.02 1.88 -10.99
N ASP A 115 -9.40 1.76 -9.71
CA ASP A 115 -9.20 2.80 -8.71
C ASP A 115 -7.81 2.67 -8.08
N ILE A 116 -6.95 3.65 -8.35
CA ILE A 116 -5.53 3.61 -7.98
C ILE A 116 -5.26 4.51 -6.78
N TYR A 117 -4.53 4.00 -5.79
CA TYR A 117 -4.17 4.69 -4.56
C TYR A 117 -2.64 4.64 -4.34
N LEU A 118 -1.99 5.80 -4.25
CA LEU A 118 -0.57 5.90 -3.87
C LEU A 118 -0.42 5.73 -2.35
N ASP A 119 0.53 4.93 -1.88
CA ASP A 119 0.72 4.81 -0.44
C ASP A 119 1.36 6.04 0.20
N ALA A 120 0.73 6.51 1.28
CA ALA A 120 1.10 7.70 2.03
C ALA A 120 1.57 7.36 3.46
N GLY A 121 2.02 6.13 3.72
CA GLY A 121 2.51 5.71 5.02
C GLY A 121 1.41 5.68 6.09
N ASN A 122 1.64 6.32 7.23
CA ASN A 122 0.73 6.27 8.37
C ASN A 122 0.71 7.57 9.18
N ALA A 123 -0.23 7.65 10.12
CA ALA A 123 -0.55 8.85 10.90
C ALA A 123 0.55 9.37 11.84
N HIS A 124 1.71 8.74 11.91
CA HIS A 124 2.81 9.18 12.76
C HIS A 124 4.17 9.24 12.05
N TRP A 125 4.22 8.97 10.74
CA TRP A 125 5.50 8.90 10.05
C TRP A 125 5.93 10.22 9.43
N ILE A 126 5.11 10.78 8.52
CA ILE A 126 5.45 11.98 7.76
C ILE A 126 4.45 13.08 8.07
N ALA A 127 4.91 14.32 8.23
CA ALA A 127 4.02 15.46 8.41
C ALA A 127 3.08 15.61 7.20
N ALA A 128 1.84 16.07 7.44
CA ALA A 128 0.79 16.05 6.42
C ALA A 128 1.10 16.94 5.21
N ASP A 129 1.73 18.09 5.42
CA ASP A 129 2.19 19.04 4.40
C ASP A 129 3.30 18.45 3.53
N VAL A 130 4.26 17.76 4.16
CA VAL A 130 5.33 17.05 3.46
C VAL A 130 4.78 15.89 2.65
N MET A 131 3.84 15.12 3.20
CA MET A 131 3.22 14.02 2.47
C MET A 131 2.36 14.52 1.30
N ALA A 132 1.62 15.62 1.47
CA ALA A 132 0.87 16.25 0.37
C ALA A 132 1.79 16.64 -0.80
N GLN A 133 2.95 17.24 -0.52
CA GLN A 133 3.96 17.55 -1.56
C GLN A 133 4.50 16.29 -2.24
N ARG A 134 4.82 15.24 -1.48
CA ARG A 134 5.30 13.97 -2.02
C ARG A 134 4.27 13.27 -2.91
N LEU A 135 2.99 13.27 -2.50
CA LEU A 135 1.90 12.71 -3.31
C LEU A 135 1.70 13.50 -4.61
N HIS A 136 1.74 14.83 -4.54
CA HIS A 136 1.67 15.67 -5.75
C HIS A 136 2.83 15.41 -6.70
N ALA A 137 4.07 15.34 -6.19
CA ALA A 137 5.25 15.03 -6.99
C ALA A 137 5.26 13.60 -7.59
N ALA A 138 4.38 12.72 -7.13
CA ALA A 138 4.16 11.38 -7.66
C ALA A 138 2.87 11.28 -8.50
N ASP A 139 2.29 12.41 -8.92
CA ASP A 139 1.09 12.53 -9.77
C ASP A 139 -0.18 11.92 -9.18
N ILE A 140 -0.40 12.12 -7.88
CA ILE A 140 -1.69 11.78 -7.27
C ILE A 140 -2.88 12.49 -7.92
N SER A 141 -2.69 13.63 -8.61
CA SER A 141 -3.74 14.31 -9.38
C SER A 141 -4.41 13.37 -10.37
N ASP A 142 -3.64 12.46 -10.94
CA ASP A 142 -4.14 11.43 -11.85
C ASP A 142 -4.55 10.15 -11.12
N ALA A 143 -4.36 9.99 -9.81
CA ALA A 143 -4.87 8.83 -9.06
C ALA A 143 -6.25 9.09 -8.42
N LYS A 144 -6.94 8.02 -8.00
CA LYS A 144 -8.20 8.12 -7.22
C LYS A 144 -7.90 8.72 -5.83
N GLY A 145 -6.79 8.31 -5.23
CA GLY A 145 -6.26 8.98 -4.06
C GLY A 145 -5.07 8.29 -3.42
N PHE A 146 -5.08 8.13 -2.09
CA PHE A 146 -3.95 7.58 -1.35
C PHE A 146 -4.34 6.51 -0.33
N SER A 147 -3.41 5.60 -0.02
CA SER A 147 -3.56 4.61 1.05
C SER A 147 -2.87 5.04 2.33
N LEU A 148 -3.40 4.58 3.46
CA LEU A 148 -2.79 4.79 4.77
C LEU A 148 -2.78 3.50 5.58
N ASN A 149 -1.85 3.47 6.53
CA ASN A 149 -1.76 2.48 7.60
C ASN A 149 -1.45 1.06 7.10
N VAL A 150 -1.04 0.90 5.84
CA VAL A 150 -0.71 -0.40 5.24
C VAL A 150 0.29 -1.12 6.13
N SER A 151 -0.07 -2.34 6.56
CA SER A 151 0.74 -3.15 7.49
C SER A 151 0.98 -2.53 8.87
N ASN A 152 0.31 -1.45 9.25
CA ASN A 152 0.48 -0.79 10.54
C ASN A 152 -0.78 -0.93 11.42
N PHE A 153 -0.76 -0.30 12.60
CA PHE A 153 -1.69 -0.61 13.69
C PHE A 153 -2.46 0.62 14.19
N TYR A 154 -2.28 1.81 13.60
CA TYR A 154 -2.97 3.01 14.08
C TYR A 154 -4.49 2.86 13.91
N ASN A 155 -5.22 3.20 14.97
CA ASN A 155 -6.69 3.17 14.99
C ASN A 155 -7.27 3.95 13.81
N THR A 156 -8.42 3.49 13.32
CA THR A 156 -9.11 4.07 12.16
C THR A 156 -9.32 5.58 12.31
N ASP A 157 -9.76 6.06 13.47
CA ASP A 157 -9.99 7.49 13.73
C ASP A 157 -8.71 8.32 13.60
N ARG A 158 -7.57 7.79 14.05
CA ARG A 158 -6.27 8.46 13.92
C ARG A 158 -5.80 8.51 12.47
N SER A 159 -6.01 7.42 11.72
CA SER A 159 -5.73 7.38 10.29
C SER A 159 -6.64 8.33 9.49
N LEU A 160 -7.92 8.45 9.86
CA LEU A 160 -8.86 9.39 9.25
C LEU A 160 -8.50 10.85 9.55
N ALA A 161 -8.12 11.16 10.79
CA ALA A 161 -7.66 12.50 11.15
C ALA A 161 -6.43 12.91 10.33
N TYR A 162 -5.47 11.99 10.16
CA TYR A 162 -4.31 12.22 9.30
C TYR A 162 -4.68 12.36 7.82
N ALA A 163 -5.56 11.50 7.30
CA ALA A 163 -6.07 11.62 5.92
C ALA A 163 -6.70 12.99 5.67
N ASN A 164 -7.48 13.50 6.62
CA ASN A 164 -8.07 14.82 6.52
C ASN A 164 -7.01 15.92 6.52
N ALA A 165 -5.98 15.83 7.38
CA ALA A 165 -4.87 16.79 7.39
C ALA A 165 -4.11 16.81 6.05
N VAL A 166 -3.80 15.64 5.49
CA VAL A 166 -3.15 15.54 4.15
C VAL A 166 -4.04 16.17 3.08
N ASN A 167 -5.35 15.90 3.09
CA ASN A 167 -6.29 16.49 2.14
C ASN A 167 -6.47 18.01 2.31
N VAL A 168 -6.35 18.54 3.52
CA VAL A 168 -6.34 20.00 3.76
C VAL A 168 -5.11 20.62 3.09
N GLU A 169 -3.94 20.01 3.23
CA GLU A 169 -2.71 20.50 2.60
C GLU A 169 -2.72 20.32 1.07
N LEU A 170 -3.24 19.20 0.54
CA LEU A 170 -3.46 19.03 -0.90
C LEU A 170 -4.39 20.12 -1.46
N GLY A 171 -5.48 20.44 -0.74
CA GLY A 171 -6.42 21.48 -1.14
C GLY A 171 -5.78 22.86 -1.13
N LYS A 172 -4.98 23.18 -0.10
CA LYS A 172 -4.29 24.46 0.05
C LYS A 172 -3.17 24.65 -0.98
N LEU A 173 -2.38 23.62 -1.24
CA LEU A 173 -1.19 23.71 -2.09
C LEU A 173 -1.50 23.52 -3.57
N PHE A 174 -2.48 22.65 -3.89
CA PHE A 174 -2.71 22.19 -5.27
C PHE A 174 -4.18 22.25 -5.71
N GLY A 175 -5.10 22.68 -4.85
CA GLY A 175 -6.49 22.96 -5.22
C GLY A 175 -7.40 21.73 -5.36
N TYR A 176 -6.99 20.56 -4.86
CA TYR A 176 -7.81 19.34 -4.93
C TYR A 176 -7.76 18.51 -3.65
N ARG A 177 -8.75 17.62 -3.50
CA ARG A 177 -8.80 16.57 -2.47
C ARG A 177 -8.89 15.21 -3.14
N LYS A 178 -8.60 14.16 -2.38
CA LYS A 178 -8.51 12.78 -2.87
C LYS A 178 -9.21 11.82 -1.92
N SER A 179 -9.73 10.72 -2.47
CA SER A 179 -10.29 9.63 -1.68
C SER A 179 -9.17 8.90 -0.91
N VAL A 180 -9.52 8.17 0.14
CA VAL A 180 -8.55 7.44 0.97
C VAL A 180 -8.97 5.98 1.14
N ILE A 181 -8.00 5.08 1.10
CA ILE A 181 -8.13 3.70 1.55
C ILE A 181 -7.28 3.50 2.81
N ILE A 182 -7.87 2.95 3.88
CA ILE A 182 -7.17 2.75 5.16
C ILE A 182 -7.06 1.26 5.44
N ASP A 183 -5.83 0.79 5.70
CA ASP A 183 -5.64 -0.58 6.16
C ASP A 183 -6.13 -0.74 7.59
N THR A 184 -7.15 -1.57 7.77
CA THR A 184 -7.76 -1.93 9.05
C THR A 184 -7.52 -3.39 9.41
N SER A 185 -6.58 -4.06 8.73
CA SER A 185 -6.28 -5.49 8.94
C SER A 185 -5.94 -5.85 10.38
N ARG A 186 -5.21 -4.99 11.10
CA ARG A 186 -4.65 -5.30 12.43
C ARG A 186 -4.74 -4.14 13.45
N ASN A 187 -5.59 -3.15 13.19
CA ASN A 187 -5.62 -1.92 13.98
C ASN A 187 -6.72 -1.87 15.06
N GLY A 188 -7.33 -2.99 15.43
CA GLY A 188 -8.48 -3.01 16.34
C GLY A 188 -8.20 -2.55 17.78
N ASN A 189 -6.95 -2.69 18.24
CA ASN A 189 -6.50 -2.20 19.55
C ASN A 189 -5.59 -0.95 19.45
N GLY A 190 -5.35 -0.46 18.24
CA GLY A 190 -4.44 0.66 18.01
C GLY A 190 -2.96 0.28 18.09
N SER A 191 -2.12 1.25 17.75
CA SER A 191 -0.67 1.09 17.77
C SER A 191 -0.12 1.40 19.16
N ILE A 192 0.77 0.53 19.63
CA ILE A 192 1.59 0.73 20.83
C ILE A 192 2.95 1.38 20.52
N GLY A 193 3.15 1.88 19.30
CA GLY A 193 4.42 2.46 18.84
C GLY A 193 5.42 1.45 18.25
N GLN A 194 5.11 0.16 18.29
CA GLN A 194 5.86 -0.89 17.60
C GLN A 194 5.12 -1.34 16.34
N TRP A 195 5.84 -1.51 15.24
CA TRP A 195 5.28 -1.95 13.96
C TRP A 195 5.61 -3.41 13.63
N CYS A 196 6.68 -3.97 14.20
CA CYS A 196 7.16 -5.30 13.82
C CYS A 196 6.62 -6.35 14.79
N ASN A 197 5.59 -7.11 14.36
CA ASN A 197 4.88 -8.15 15.13
C ASN A 197 4.59 -7.75 16.61
N PRO A 198 3.93 -6.61 16.86
CA PRO A 198 3.58 -6.19 18.22
C PRO A 198 2.58 -7.14 18.88
N ALA A 199 2.80 -7.44 20.17
CA ALA A 199 1.83 -8.15 21.02
C ALA A 199 0.54 -7.34 21.20
N GLY A 200 -0.57 -8.01 21.43
CA GLY A 200 -1.83 -7.35 21.81
C GLY A 200 -2.57 -6.67 20.67
N SER A 201 -2.08 -6.79 19.43
CA SER A 201 -2.79 -6.28 18.25
C SER A 201 -4.04 -7.10 17.97
N LYS A 202 -5.05 -6.45 17.40
CA LYS A 202 -6.35 -7.09 17.11
C LYS A 202 -6.80 -6.78 15.69
N ILE A 203 -7.50 -7.71 15.05
CA ILE A 203 -8.16 -7.44 13.77
C ILE A 203 -9.07 -6.21 13.88
N GLY A 204 -9.04 -5.35 12.88
CA GLY A 204 -9.89 -4.17 12.81
C GLY A 204 -11.17 -4.39 12.02
N ILE A 205 -11.78 -3.29 11.59
CA ILE A 205 -13.04 -3.27 10.84
C ILE A 205 -12.85 -4.01 9.50
N ARG A 206 -13.86 -4.79 9.08
CA ARG A 206 -13.83 -5.52 7.81
C ARG A 206 -13.82 -4.56 6.61
N THR A 207 -13.36 -5.07 5.47
CA THR A 207 -13.31 -4.30 4.22
C THR A 207 -14.70 -3.80 3.81
N GLY A 208 -14.83 -2.51 3.52
CA GLY A 208 -16.08 -1.88 3.10
C GLY A 208 -15.98 -0.36 3.04
N TYR A 209 -16.80 0.23 2.15
CA TYR A 209 -16.93 1.68 2.08
C TYR A 209 -17.70 2.19 3.29
N VAL A 210 -17.16 3.22 3.94
CA VAL A 210 -17.84 3.95 5.02
C VAL A 210 -18.35 5.31 4.56
N SER A 211 -17.87 5.78 3.40
CA SER A 211 -18.42 6.91 2.63
C SER A 211 -17.99 6.77 1.16
N ASN A 212 -18.41 7.69 0.30
CA ASN A 212 -17.99 7.72 -1.11
C ASN A 212 -16.47 7.90 -1.30
N ASP A 213 -15.80 8.51 -0.30
CA ASP A 213 -14.38 8.87 -0.37
C ASP A 213 -13.50 8.06 0.58
N VAL A 214 -14.08 7.17 1.38
CA VAL A 214 -13.34 6.41 2.39
C VAL A 214 -13.67 4.92 2.28
N LEU A 215 -12.64 4.14 1.96
CA LEU A 215 -12.66 2.69 1.99
C LEU A 215 -11.81 2.18 3.16
N LEU A 216 -12.38 1.36 4.02
CA LEU A 216 -11.60 0.55 4.96
C LEU A 216 -11.30 -0.77 4.27
N ALA A 217 -10.06 -1.26 4.36
CA ALA A 217 -9.66 -2.48 3.68
C ALA A 217 -8.66 -3.28 4.51
N TRP A 218 -8.66 -4.59 4.34
CA TRP A 218 -7.55 -5.42 4.83
C TRP A 218 -6.51 -5.53 3.72
N ILE A 219 -5.51 -4.65 3.78
CA ILE A 219 -4.44 -4.57 2.77
C ILE A 219 -3.31 -5.53 3.16
N LYS A 220 -2.75 -5.40 4.36
CA LYS A 220 -1.91 -6.46 4.95
C LYS A 220 -2.76 -7.70 5.23
N ALA A 221 -2.19 -8.86 4.95
CA ALA A 221 -2.74 -10.15 5.32
C ALA A 221 -2.61 -10.38 6.84
N PRO A 222 -3.72 -10.44 7.61
CA PRO A 222 -3.66 -10.80 9.01
C PRO A 222 -3.02 -12.19 9.19
N GLY A 223 -2.04 -12.29 10.09
CA GLY A 223 -1.27 -13.52 10.32
C GLY A 223 0.05 -13.62 9.54
N ASN A 224 0.27 -12.81 8.51
CA ASN A 224 1.59 -12.74 7.88
C ASN A 224 2.55 -11.93 8.76
N SER A 225 3.72 -12.49 9.04
CA SER A 225 4.78 -11.81 9.82
C SER A 225 5.25 -10.53 9.13
N ASP A 226 5.66 -9.55 9.94
CA ASP A 226 6.30 -8.31 9.49
C ASP A 226 7.82 -8.45 9.30
N GLY A 227 8.42 -9.48 9.91
CA GLY A 227 9.86 -9.66 10.02
C GLY A 227 10.20 -10.59 11.19
N ALA A 228 11.46 -10.98 11.32
CA ALA A 228 11.91 -11.85 12.42
C ALA A 228 12.06 -11.01 13.71
N CYS A 229 10.94 -10.61 14.30
CA CYS A 229 10.86 -9.57 15.34
C CYS A 229 9.63 -9.73 16.25
N GLY A 230 9.59 -8.92 17.32
CA GLY A 230 8.43 -8.84 18.22
C GLY A 230 8.08 -10.21 18.81
N ILE A 231 6.80 -10.57 18.78
CA ILE A 231 6.33 -11.87 19.26
C ILE A 231 6.61 -13.03 18.30
N ALA A 232 7.21 -12.77 17.13
CA ALA A 232 7.57 -13.79 16.14
C ALA A 232 9.05 -13.61 15.69
N PRO A 233 10.01 -13.80 16.61
CA PRO A 233 11.43 -13.48 16.39
C PRO A 233 12.13 -14.35 15.34
N THR A 234 11.49 -15.39 14.81
CA THR A 234 12.07 -16.32 13.84
C THR A 234 11.32 -16.37 12.51
N ILE A 235 10.18 -15.68 12.39
CA ILE A 235 9.31 -15.79 11.22
C ILE A 235 9.60 -14.66 10.26
N ARG A 236 10.12 -14.99 9.07
CA ARG A 236 10.44 -14.01 8.02
C ARG A 236 9.22 -13.20 7.58
N ALA A 237 9.46 -11.97 7.13
CA ALA A 237 8.43 -11.09 6.57
C ALA A 237 7.63 -11.79 5.45
N GLY A 238 6.31 -11.62 5.49
CA GLY A 238 5.39 -12.17 4.50
C GLY A 238 5.01 -13.64 4.69
N VAL A 239 5.66 -14.37 5.60
CA VAL A 239 5.30 -15.77 5.91
C VAL A 239 4.08 -15.79 6.84
N PHE A 240 3.07 -16.60 6.47
CA PHE A 240 1.89 -16.80 7.31
C PHE A 240 2.23 -17.60 8.57
N SER A 241 1.76 -17.10 9.72
CA SER A 241 1.82 -17.78 11.01
C SER A 241 0.41 -17.95 11.57
N PRO A 242 -0.05 -19.20 11.77
CA PRO A 242 -1.31 -19.47 12.46
C PRO A 242 -1.35 -18.85 13.87
N GLU A 243 -0.22 -18.79 14.57
CA GLU A 243 -0.14 -18.19 15.90
C GLU A 243 -0.40 -16.68 15.84
N LEU A 244 0.27 -15.96 14.92
CA LEU A 244 0.02 -14.53 14.74
C LEU A 244 -1.44 -14.26 14.33
N ALA A 245 -2.00 -15.10 13.46
CA ALA A 245 -3.40 -14.98 13.06
C ALA A 245 -4.35 -15.15 14.25
N ASN A 246 -4.15 -16.19 15.07
CA ASN A 246 -4.98 -16.45 16.25
C ASN A 246 -4.87 -15.33 17.30
N ARG A 247 -3.66 -14.82 17.55
CA ARG A 247 -3.45 -13.70 18.48
C ARG A 247 -4.20 -12.44 18.07
N LEU A 248 -4.30 -12.16 16.77
CA LEU A 248 -5.07 -11.03 16.23
C LEU A 248 -6.59 -11.17 16.46
N ILE A 249 -7.13 -12.38 16.65
CA ILE A 249 -8.56 -12.57 16.95
C ILE A 249 -8.86 -12.09 18.37
N ASP A 250 -8.04 -12.53 19.33
CA ASP A 250 -8.25 -12.28 20.76
C ASP A 250 -7.59 -10.98 21.26
N GLY A 251 -6.68 -10.39 20.49
CA GLY A 251 -5.92 -9.21 20.90
C GLY A 251 -4.84 -9.51 21.94
N ARG A 252 -4.07 -10.59 21.76
CA ARG A 252 -3.05 -11.09 22.71
C ARG A 252 -1.62 -11.02 22.19
#